data_AF-A0A1I0VLK9-F1
#
_entry.id   AF-A0A1I0VLK9-F1
#
_cell.length_a   1.000
_cell.length_b   1.000
_cell.length_c   1.000
_cell.angle_alpha   90.00
_cell.angle_beta   90.00
_cell.angle_gamma   90.00
#
_symmetry.space_group_name_H-M   'P 1'
#
loop_
_entity.id
_entity.type
_entity.pdbx_description
1 polymer ?
#
loop_
_entity_poly.entity_id
_entity_poly.type
_entity_poly.pdbx_seq_one_letter_code
_entity_poly.pdbx_strand_id
1 'polypeptide(L)'
;MSDNFNDFSNGATDLDGGITVSLTLDDDQELECKVLTIFTVEESDYIALLPINENGEQIGEDVYLYGYDEDENGTPVILNIESEEEYNKATDEFVRIMEEAENAEE
;
A
#
# COMPACT_ATOMS: atom_id res chain seq x y z
N MET A 1 7.31 -39.87 5.25
CA MET A 1 6.76 -38.55 4.91
C MET A 1 7.24 -37.66 6.02
N SER A 2 8.13 -36.74 5.69
CA SER A 2 8.72 -35.83 6.64
C SER A 2 7.83 -34.61 6.68
N ASP A 3 6.99 -34.50 7.71
CA ASP A 3 6.26 -33.28 8.02
C ASP A 3 7.29 -32.21 8.41
N ASN A 4 7.59 -31.36 7.44
CA ASN A 4 8.52 -30.26 7.57
C ASN A 4 7.77 -29.13 8.30
N PHE A 5 7.98 -29.07 9.60
CA PHE A 5 7.51 -28.02 10.49
C PHE A 5 8.29 -26.73 10.19
N ASN A 6 7.83 -25.95 9.21
CA ASN A 6 8.20 -24.55 9.08
C ASN A 6 7.02 -23.69 9.53
N ASP A 7 6.83 -23.70 10.85
CA ASP A 7 6.04 -22.76 11.63
C ASP A 7 6.76 -21.40 11.61
N PHE A 8 6.46 -20.61 10.58
CA PHE A 8 6.33 -19.16 10.73
C PHE A 8 5.01 -18.82 10.08
N SER A 9 3.95 -18.99 10.87
CA SER A 9 3.06 -17.90 11.22
C SER A 9 3.02 -16.78 10.18
N ASN A 10 2.48 -17.07 8.99
CA ASN A 10 1.84 -16.04 8.19
C ASN A 10 0.64 -15.59 9.03
N GLY A 11 0.91 -14.66 9.93
CA GLY A 11 -0.06 -13.95 10.72
C GLY A 11 -0.88 -13.11 9.77
N ALA A 12 -1.85 -13.74 9.12
CA ALA A 12 -3.09 -13.06 8.76
C ALA A 12 -3.77 -12.67 10.08
N THR A 13 -3.24 -11.63 10.72
CA THR A 13 -3.95 -10.89 11.75
C THR A 13 -4.98 -10.05 11.03
N ASP A 14 -6.19 -10.59 10.95
CA ASP A 14 -7.40 -9.78 10.79
C ASP A 14 -7.45 -8.81 11.99
N LEU A 15 -6.91 -7.61 11.79
CA LEU A 15 -6.90 -6.51 12.73
C LEU A 15 -7.43 -5.28 11.99
N ASP A 16 -8.73 -5.04 12.15
CA ASP A 16 -9.32 -3.70 12.13
C ASP A 16 -8.90 -2.81 10.93
N GLY A 17 -9.27 -3.24 9.71
CA GLY A 17 -9.63 -2.34 8.61
C GLY A 17 -8.53 -1.58 7.85
N GLY A 18 -7.25 -1.84 8.09
CA GLY A 18 -6.14 -1.23 7.32
C GLY A 18 -5.33 -2.27 6.57
N ILE A 19 -5.20 -2.14 5.25
CA ILE A 19 -4.30 -2.97 4.44
C ILE A 19 -2.86 -2.56 4.82
N THR A 20 -2.03 -3.49 5.30
CA THR A 20 -0.58 -3.27 5.45
C THR A 20 0.14 -4.17 4.46
N VAL A 21 1.10 -3.60 3.74
CA VAL A 21 1.96 -4.29 2.78
C VAL A 21 3.34 -4.42 3.37
N SER A 22 3.86 -5.64 3.39
CA SER A 22 5.27 -5.92 3.68
C SER A 22 6.05 -5.96 2.37
N LEU A 23 6.92 -4.97 2.15
CA LEU A 23 7.85 -4.95 1.01
C LEU A 23 9.13 -5.67 1.41
N THR A 24 9.41 -6.80 0.77
CA THR A 24 10.71 -7.47 0.89
C THR A 24 11.70 -6.82 -0.07
N LEU A 25 12.73 -6.17 0.48
CA LEU A 25 13.84 -5.61 -0.29
C LEU A 25 14.80 -6.74 -0.73
N ASP A 26 15.59 -6.49 -1.78
CA ASP A 26 16.62 -7.41 -2.31
C ASP A 26 17.76 -7.74 -1.30
N ASP A 27 17.80 -7.04 -0.15
CA ASP A 27 18.78 -7.23 0.93
C ASP A 27 18.22 -8.07 2.11
N ASP A 28 17.17 -8.86 1.89
CA ASP A 28 16.46 -9.64 2.94
C ASP A 28 15.81 -8.78 4.06
N GLN A 29 15.68 -7.47 3.86
CA GLN A 29 14.99 -6.58 4.80
C GLN A 29 13.50 -6.48 4.45
N GLU A 30 12.63 -6.74 5.43
CA GLU A 30 11.19 -6.51 5.33
C GLU A 30 10.87 -5.08 5.79
N LEU A 31 10.28 -4.29 4.90
CA LEU A 31 9.82 -2.94 5.19
C LEU A 31 8.30 -2.94 5.25
N GLU A 32 7.74 -2.64 6.41
CA GLU A 32 6.29 -2.53 6.57
C GLU A 32 5.79 -1.17 6.10
N CYS A 33 4.85 -1.19 5.16
CA CYS A 33 4.15 -0.04 4.65
C CYS A 33 2.68 -0.16 5.02
N LYS A 34 2.12 0.93 5.56
CA LYS A 34 0.68 1.04 5.74
C LYS A 34 0.05 1.62 4.49
N VAL A 35 -1.01 0.99 4.01
CA VAL A 35 -1.85 1.57 2.96
C VAL A 35 -2.69 2.67 3.60
N LEU A 36 -2.48 3.90 3.14
CA LEU A 36 -3.32 5.04 3.50
C LEU A 36 -4.65 4.96 2.77
N THR A 37 -4.60 4.76 1.44
CA THR A 37 -5.78 4.63 0.59
C THR A 37 -5.42 4.00 -0.76
N ILE A 38 -6.42 3.46 -1.44
CA ILE A 38 -6.35 2.95 -2.82
C ILE A 38 -7.43 3.66 -3.62
N PHE A 39 -7.09 4.14 -4.81
CA PHE A 39 -8.00 4.87 -5.68
C PHE A 39 -7.65 4.65 -7.15
N THR A 40 -8.65 4.76 -8.02
CA THR A 40 -8.50 4.55 -9.46
C THR A 40 -8.46 5.90 -10.19
N VAL A 41 -7.44 6.12 -11.01
CA VAL A 41 -7.29 7.33 -11.86
C VAL A 41 -7.14 6.92 -13.32
N GLU A 42 -7.99 7.46 -14.20
CA GLU A 42 -7.88 7.24 -15.65
C GLU A 42 -7.68 5.77 -16.07
N GLU A 43 -8.39 4.84 -15.41
CA GLU A 43 -8.35 3.38 -15.67
C GLU A 43 -7.16 2.61 -15.05
N SER A 44 -6.28 3.28 -14.30
CA SER A 44 -5.21 2.66 -13.52
C SER A 44 -5.49 2.78 -12.03
N ASP A 45 -5.17 1.72 -11.27
CA ASP A 45 -5.29 1.74 -9.82
C ASP A 45 -4.00 2.23 -9.17
N TYR A 46 -4.15 3.05 -8.13
CA TYR A 46 -3.05 3.68 -7.40
C TYR A 46 -3.23 3.48 -5.91
N ILE A 47 -2.09 3.38 -5.22
CA ILE A 47 -2.01 3.18 -3.79
C ILE A 47 -1.08 4.21 -3.16
N ALA A 48 -1.57 4.84 -2.10
CA ALA A 48 -0.78 5.70 -1.22
C ALA A 48 -0.24 4.85 -0.06
N LEU A 49 1.07 4.71 -0.02
CA LEU A 49 1.80 4.00 1.02
C LEU A 49 2.49 4.98 1.94
N LEU A 50 2.47 4.65 3.23
CA LEU A 50 3.26 5.35 4.23
C LEU A 50 4.14 4.32 4.94
N PRO A 51 5.47 4.50 4.94
CA PRO A 51 6.36 3.58 5.63
C PRO A 51 6.15 3.70 7.14
N ILE A 52 6.02 2.56 7.81
CA ILE A 52 5.83 2.47 9.26
C ILE A 52 6.99 1.70 9.90
N ASN A 53 7.25 1.96 11.18
CA ASN A 53 8.16 1.13 11.97
C ASN A 53 7.46 -0.17 12.36
N GLU A 54 8.23 -1.07 13.00
CA GLU A 54 7.74 -2.33 13.59
C GLU A 54 6.62 -2.14 14.63
N ASN A 55 6.37 -0.92 15.11
CA ASN A 55 5.27 -0.62 16.02
C ASN A 55 4.00 -0.15 15.28
N GLY A 56 4.02 -0.07 13.95
CA GLY A 56 2.93 0.51 13.15
C GLY A 56 2.88 2.04 13.17
N GLU A 57 3.92 2.70 13.65
CA GLU A 57 4.02 4.16 13.68
C GLU A 57 4.70 4.67 12.42
N GLN A 58 4.19 5.75 11.83
CA GLN A 58 4.77 6.39 10.67
C GLN A 58 6.26 6.75 10.85
N ILE A 59 7.13 6.17 10.02
CA ILE A 59 8.56 6.52 9.95
C ILE A 59 8.75 7.63 8.92
N GLY A 60 8.20 8.80 9.22
CA GLY A 60 8.32 10.00 8.41
C GLY A 60 6.98 10.64 8.06
N GLU A 61 7.08 11.64 7.19
CA GLU A 61 5.95 12.40 6.64
C GLU A 61 5.78 12.15 5.13
N ASP A 62 6.72 11.43 4.51
CA ASP A 62 6.73 11.16 3.08
C ASP A 62 5.75 10.04 2.73
N VAL A 63 4.68 10.40 2.03
CA VAL A 63 3.74 9.46 1.40
C VAL A 63 4.29 9.07 0.04
N TYR A 64 4.34 7.78 -0.24
CA TYR A 64 4.75 7.25 -1.53
C TYR A 64 3.53 6.82 -2.33
N LEU A 65 3.39 7.35 -3.54
CA LEU A 65 2.37 6.91 -4.49
C LEU A 65 2.95 5.88 -5.44
N TYR A 66 2.24 4.77 -5.58
CA TYR A 66 2.58 3.69 -6.50
C TYR A 66 1.33 3.24 -7.25
N GLY A 67 1.51 2.54 -8.37
CA GLY A 67 0.45 1.78 -9.00
C GLY A 67 0.10 0.57 -8.13
N TYR A 68 -1.19 0.26 -8.06
CA TYR A 68 -1.73 -0.91 -7.39
C TYR A 68 -2.20 -1.90 -8.45
N ASP A 69 -1.85 -3.17 -8.28
CA ASP A 69 -2.34 -4.27 -9.10
C ASP A 69 -2.56 -5.49 -8.20
N GLU A 70 -3.34 -6.47 -8.66
CA GLU A 70 -3.58 -7.71 -7.92
C GLU A 70 -3.15 -8.89 -8.80
N ASP A 71 -2.19 -9.70 -8.33
CA ASP A 71 -1.76 -10.90 -9.04
C ASP A 71 -2.85 -11.99 -9.00
N GLU A 72 -2.71 -13.05 -9.81
CA GLU A 72 -3.65 -14.18 -9.90
C GLU A 72 -3.91 -14.90 -8.56
N ASN A 73 -3.08 -14.67 -7.53
CA ASN A 73 -3.27 -15.19 -6.17
C ASN A 73 -4.07 -14.28 -5.23
N GLY A 74 -4.51 -13.09 -5.67
CA GLY A 74 -5.09 -12.09 -4.80
C GLY A 74 -4.04 -11.34 -3.97
N THR A 75 -2.78 -11.36 -4.40
CA THR A 75 -1.67 -10.68 -3.72
C THR A 75 -1.55 -9.27 -4.29
N PRO A 76 -1.58 -8.22 -3.45
CA PRO A 76 -1.38 -6.85 -3.91
C PRO A 76 0.05 -6.67 -4.42
N VAL A 77 0.17 -6.31 -5.69
CA VAL A 77 1.42 -5.99 -6.38
C VAL A 77 1.53 -4.48 -6.48
N ILE A 78 2.70 -3.97 -6.11
CA ILE A 78 2.99 -2.54 -6.16
C ILE A 78 3.86 -2.26 -7.38
N LEU A 79 3.38 -1.36 -8.22
CA LEU A 79 4.01 -0.97 -9.47
C LEU A 79 4.61 0.43 -9.34
N ASN A 80 5.84 0.62 -9.82
CA ASN A 80 6.43 1.95 -9.88
C ASN A 80 5.76 2.77 -10.97
N ILE A 81 5.43 4.02 -10.64
CA ILE A 81 4.96 4.99 -11.61
C ILE A 81 6.17 5.49 -12.41
N GLU A 82 6.27 5.10 -13.69
CA GLU A 82 7.41 5.45 -14.54
C GLU A 82 7.33 6.88 -15.11
N SER A 83 6.13 7.46 -15.12
CA SER A 83 5.86 8.79 -15.69
C SER A 83 5.52 9.82 -14.60
N GLU A 84 6.23 10.94 -14.59
CA GLU A 84 5.92 12.08 -13.72
C GLU A 84 4.49 12.62 -13.96
N GLU A 85 3.96 12.47 -15.17
CA GLU A 85 2.57 12.83 -15.48
C GLU A 85 1.57 11.97 -14.70
N GLU A 86 1.78 10.65 -14.67
CA GLU A 86 0.92 9.72 -13.92
C GLU A 86 1.01 9.97 -12.41
N TYR A 87 2.22 10.23 -11.90
CA TYR A 87 2.41 10.55 -10.48
C TYR A 87 1.66 11.83 -10.10
N ASN A 88 1.75 12.87 -10.93
CA ASN A 88 1.02 14.12 -10.70
C ASN A 88 -0.50 13.91 -10.76
N LYS A 89 -0.99 13.11 -11.70
CA LYS A 89 -2.43 12.77 -11.79
C LYS A 89 -2.91 11.98 -10.58
N ALA A 90 -2.15 10.99 -10.14
CA ALA A 90 -2.46 10.22 -8.93
C ALA A 90 -2.48 11.13 -7.70
N THR A 91 -1.54 12.06 -7.61
CA THR A 91 -1.49 13.05 -6.52
C THR A 91 -2.70 13.98 -6.57
N ASP A 92 -3.05 14.50 -7.75
CA ASP A 92 -4.19 15.42 -7.93
C ASP A 92 -5.52 14.74 -7.58
N GLU A 93 -5.74 13.52 -8.06
CA GLU A 93 -6.93 12.73 -7.73
C GLU A 93 -6.96 12.37 -6.23
N PHE A 94 -5.82 12.02 -5.62
CA PHE A 94 -5.76 11.78 -4.17
C PHE A 94 -6.18 13.02 -3.37
N VAL A 95 -5.65 14.20 -3.70
CA VAL A 95 -6.03 15.46 -3.05
C VAL A 95 -7.51 15.74 -3.28
N ARG A 96 -8.01 15.55 -4.51
CA ARG A 96 -9.42 15.74 -4.84
C ARG A 96 -10.32 14.83 -4.03
N ILE A 97 -9.98 13.55 -3.90
CA ILE A 97 -10.73 12.58 -3.08
C ILE A 97 -10.73 12.99 -1.61
N MET A 98 -9.59 13.46 -1.08
CA MET A 98 -9.51 13.92 0.31
C MET A 98 -10.38 15.15 0.55
N GLU A 99 -10.35 16.13 -0.38
CA GLU A 99 -11.22 17.30 -0.33
C GLU A 99 -12.71 16.93 -0.51
N GLU A 100 -13.03 16.03 -1.43
CA GLU A 100 -14.40 15.53 -1.65
C GLU A 100 -14.91 14.77 -0.41
N ALA A 101 -14.08 13.96 0.23
CA ALA A 101 -14.41 13.24 1.46
C ALA A 101 -14.68 14.21 2.62
N GLU A 102 -13.89 15.27 2.75
CA GLU A 102 -14.12 16.33 3.76
C GLU A 102 -15.43 17.09 3.49
N ASN A 103 -15.76 17.35 2.22
CA ASN A 103 -16.92 18.13 1.83
C ASN A 103 -18.22 17.32 1.76
N ALA A 104 -18.16 15.99 1.77
CA ALA A 104 -19.32 15.09 1.70
C ALA A 104 -20.08 14.94 3.05
N GLU A 105 -19.59 15.54 4.14
CA GLU A 105 -20.21 15.51 5.47
C GLU A 105 -21.12 16.72 5.80
N GLU A 106 -21.38 17.63 4.84
CA GLU A 106 -22.33 18.77 5.00
C GLU A 106 -23.63 18.61 4.19
#